data_AF-A0A9Q5ZCL3-F1
#
_entry.id   AF-A0A9Q5ZCL3-F1
#
_cell.length_a   1.000
_cell.length_b   1.000
_cell.length_c   1.000
_cell.angle_alpha   90.00
_cell.angle_beta   90.00
_cell.angle_gamma   90.00
#
_symmetry.space_group_name_H-M   'P 1'
#
loop_
_entity.id
_entity.type
_entity.pdbx_description
1 polymer ?
#
loop_
_entity_poly.entity_id
_entity_poly.type
_entity_poly.pdbx_seq_one_letter_code
_entity_poly.pdbx_strand_id
1 'polypeptide(L)'
;MIAELEGHLQKLARGNRGKASVDVLEVRGAKLYIKATIRHHHVWKKPWPASGYVTVYSLTNTIETSFDPLNPTATLDKTRLCFNLAPKIGGGKVCVSAGDIVRIVALL
;
A
#
# COMPACT_ATOMS: atom_id res chain seq x y z
N MET A 1 -6.28 12.26 6.55
CA MET A 1 -4.90 12.05 6.06
C MET A 1 -4.40 10.60 6.17
N ILE A 2 -3.88 10.12 7.32
CA ILE A 2 -3.27 8.76 7.40
C ILE A 2 -4.29 7.63 7.15
N ALA A 3 -5.43 7.64 7.84
CA ALA A 3 -6.43 6.58 7.73
C ALA A 3 -7.07 6.45 6.33
N GLU A 4 -7.24 7.57 5.61
CA GLU A 4 -7.76 7.55 4.23
C GLU A 4 -6.73 6.97 3.25
N LEU A 5 -5.46 7.33 3.43
CA LEU A 5 -4.37 6.76 2.65
C LEU A 5 -4.23 5.26 2.93
N GLU A 6 -4.33 4.82 4.18
CA GLU A 6 -4.40 3.41 4.55
C GLU A 6 -5.57 2.70 3.87
N GLY A 7 -6.77 3.29 3.89
CA GLY A 7 -7.94 2.75 3.22
C GLY A 7 -7.77 2.62 1.69
N HIS A 8 -7.07 3.56 1.07
CA HIS A 8 -6.73 3.48 -0.35
C HIS A 8 -5.71 2.37 -0.62
N LEU A 9 -4.65 2.30 0.17
CA LEU A 9 -3.59 1.28 0.07
C LEU A 9 -4.08 -0.12 0.45
N GLN A 10 -5.14 -0.24 1.25
CA GLN A 10 -5.74 -1.50 1.65
C GLN A 10 -6.18 -2.33 0.43
N LYS A 11 -6.57 -1.67 -0.68
CA LYS A 11 -6.93 -2.32 -1.94
C LYS A 11 -5.77 -3.11 -2.58
N LEU A 12 -4.53 -2.78 -2.20
CA LEU A 12 -3.33 -3.45 -2.66
C LEU A 12 -2.98 -4.67 -1.80
N ALA A 13 -3.49 -4.74 -0.57
CA ALA A 13 -3.32 -5.90 0.29
C ALA A 13 -4.07 -7.11 -0.29
N ARG A 14 -3.45 -8.29 -0.24
CA ARG A 14 -4.01 -9.54 -0.78
C ARG A 14 -4.29 -10.52 0.36
N GLY A 15 -5.30 -11.36 0.15
CA GLY A 15 -5.74 -12.36 1.12
C GLY A 15 -6.82 -11.84 2.06
N ASN A 16 -7.47 -12.76 2.77
CA ASN A 16 -8.62 -12.45 3.65
C ASN A 16 -8.25 -11.76 4.99
N ARG A 17 -6.96 -11.62 5.29
CA ARG A 17 -6.44 -10.92 6.47
C ARG A 17 -5.32 -9.94 6.11
N GLY A 18 -5.25 -9.51 4.86
CA GLY A 18 -4.30 -8.49 4.43
C GLY A 18 -4.58 -7.14 5.09
N LYS A 19 -3.53 -6.34 5.29
CA LYS A 19 -3.62 -5.01 5.90
C LYS A 19 -2.61 -4.05 5.27
N ALA A 20 -3.02 -2.81 5.02
CA ALA A 20 -2.11 -1.71 4.75
C ALA A 20 -2.00 -0.81 5.98
N SER A 21 -0.81 -0.25 6.19
CA SER A 21 -0.49 0.70 7.25
C SER A 21 0.39 1.78 6.68
N VAL A 22 0.20 3.04 7.07
CA VAL A 22 1.11 4.12 6.71
C VAL A 22 2.01 4.37 7.91
N ASP A 23 3.29 4.08 7.76
CA ASP A 23 4.27 4.19 8.84
C ASP A 23 4.79 5.62 8.97
N VAL A 24 4.94 6.33 7.84
CA VAL A 24 5.40 7.72 7.81
C VAL A 24 4.62 8.49 6.75
N LEU A 25 4.16 9.68 7.12
CA LEU A 25 3.59 10.65 6.20
C LEU A 25 3.98 12.05 6.69
N GLU A 26 4.96 12.67 6.04
CA GLU A 26 5.53 13.93 6.50
C GLU A 26 6.03 14.80 5.35
N VAL A 27 6.06 16.10 5.57
CA VAL A 27 6.60 17.07 4.62
C VAL A 27 8.05 17.36 4.97
N ARG A 28 8.99 17.03 4.09
CA ARG A 28 10.42 17.33 4.19
C ARG A 28 10.79 18.40 3.17
N GLY A 29 10.81 19.66 3.61
CA GLY A 29 11.00 20.81 2.73
C GLY A 29 9.80 20.97 1.78
N ALA A 30 10.04 20.99 0.47
CA ALA A 30 8.98 21.03 -0.55
C ALA A 30 8.42 19.64 -0.92
N LYS A 31 8.92 18.55 -0.32
CA LYS A 31 8.54 17.18 -0.70
C LYS A 31 7.67 16.52 0.35
N LEU A 32 6.63 15.84 -0.08
CA LEU A 32 5.87 14.91 0.75
C LEU A 32 6.56 13.54 0.72
N TYR A 33 6.99 13.05 1.87
CA TYR A 33 7.56 11.71 2.08
C TYR A 33 6.50 10.77 2.65
N ILE A 34 6.42 9.57 2.07
CA ILE A 34 5.46 8.55 2.46
C ILE A 34 6.18 7.22 2.57
N LYS A 35 6.00 6.57 3.72
CA LYS A 35 6.36 5.17 3.96
C LYS A 35 5.11 4.41 4.37
N ALA A 36 4.84 3.31 3.68
CA ALA A 36 3.70 2.46 3.97
C ALA A 36 4.08 0.98 3.94
N THR A 37 3.48 0.20 4.82
CA THR A 37 3.68 -1.24 4.90
C THR A 37 2.39 -1.96 4.53
N ILE A 38 2.48 -2.85 3.55
CA ILE A 38 1.38 -3.66 3.04
C ILE A 38 1.65 -5.12 3.38
N ARG A 39 0.85 -5.66 4.29
CA ARG A 39 0.81 -7.08 4.62
C ARG A 39 -0.21 -7.79 3.74
N HIS A 40 0.26 -8.76 2.98
CA HIS A 40 -0.55 -9.75 2.30
C HIS A 40 -0.65 -10.98 3.19
N HIS A 41 -1.85 -11.34 3.62
CA HIS A 41 -2.04 -12.44 4.55
C HIS A 41 -3.33 -13.18 4.24
N HIS A 42 -3.20 -14.48 4.02
CA HIS A 42 -4.32 -15.34 3.71
C HIS A 42 -4.29 -16.56 4.60
N VAL A 43 -5.43 -16.82 5.24
CA VAL A 43 -5.62 -17.98 6.09
C VAL A 43 -6.79 -18.81 5.59
N TRP A 44 -6.66 -20.12 5.68
CA TRP A 44 -7.76 -21.06 5.47
C TRP A 44 -8.23 -21.62 6.80
N LYS A 45 -9.55 -21.73 6.97
CA LYS A 45 -10.12 -22.42 8.11
C LYS A 45 -9.84 -23.91 7.93
N LYS A 46 -9.25 -24.57 8.92
CA LYS A 46 -9.04 -26.02 8.87
C LYS A 46 -10.40 -26.71 8.74
N PRO A 47 -10.56 -27.64 7.78
CA PRO A 47 -11.64 -28.59 7.87
C PRO A 47 -11.41 -29.45 9.13
N TRP A 48 -12.50 -29.76 9.84
CA TRP A 48 -12.58 -30.44 11.13
C TRP A 48 -11.61 -31.64 11.33
N PRO A 49 -11.19 -31.98 12.57
CA PRO A 49 -11.78 -31.60 13.86
C PRO A 49 -11.05 -30.48 14.62
N ALA A 50 -9.92 -29.99 14.11
CA ALA A 50 -9.17 -28.92 14.78
C ALA A 50 -9.73 -27.54 14.37
N SER A 51 -10.50 -26.90 15.25
CA SER A 51 -10.84 -25.49 15.11
C SER A 51 -9.57 -24.64 15.09
N GLY A 52 -9.17 -24.20 13.89
CA GLY A 52 -7.95 -23.42 13.72
C GLY A 52 -7.83 -22.87 12.31
N TYR A 53 -6.91 -21.94 12.13
CA TYR A 53 -6.57 -21.37 10.83
C TYR A 53 -5.19 -21.88 10.40
N VAL A 54 -5.03 -22.20 9.12
CA VAL A 54 -3.72 -22.43 8.49
C VAL A 54 -3.36 -21.19 7.70
N THR A 55 -2.19 -20.63 7.96
CA THR A 55 -1.63 -19.57 7.15
C THR A 55 -1.18 -20.15 5.82
N VAL A 56 -1.83 -19.74 4.73
CA VAL A 56 -1.44 -20.13 3.36
C VAL A 56 -0.25 -19.29 2.91
N TYR A 57 -0.29 -17.99 3.19
CA TYR A 57 0.86 -17.10 3.03
C TYR A 57 0.77 -15.91 3.98
N SER A 58 1.95 -15.39 4.36
CA SER A 58 2.12 -14.12 5.07
C SER A 58 3.34 -13.42 4.52
N LEU A 59 3.14 -12.29 3.85
CA LEU A 59 4.19 -11.51 3.19
C LEU A 59 3.96 -10.04 3.50
N THR A 60 5.05 -9.31 3.68
CA THR A 60 4.99 -7.89 3.99
C THR A 60 5.87 -7.14 3.01
N ASN A 61 5.30 -6.12 2.37
CA ASN A 61 5.99 -5.23 1.46
C ASN A 61 6.03 -3.84 2.08
N THR A 62 7.19 -3.19 2.05
CA THR A 62 7.31 -1.79 2.44
C THR A 62 7.50 -0.95 1.19
N ILE A 63 6.76 0.15 1.15
CA ILE A 63 6.71 1.14 0.10
C ILE A 63 7.31 2.41 0.67
N GLU A 64 8.28 2.97 -0.02
CA GLU A 64 8.85 4.28 0.31
C GLU A 64 8.83 5.15 -0.93
N THR A 65 8.32 6.37 -0.79
CA THR A 65 8.28 7.34 -1.88
C THR A 65 8.40 8.76 -1.35
N SER A 66 8.88 9.65 -2.20
CA SER A 66 8.83 11.09 -1.98
C SER A 66 8.43 11.77 -3.28
N PHE A 67 7.52 12.73 -3.23
CA PHE A 67 7.20 13.55 -4.39
C PHE A 67 7.05 15.02 -3.99
N ASP A 68 7.29 15.90 -4.95
CA ASP A 68 7.11 17.35 -4.78
C ASP A 68 5.72 17.72 -5.32
N PRO A 69 4.71 17.97 -4.46
CA PRO A 69 3.37 18.35 -4.89
C PRO A 69 3.31 19.69 -5.61
N LEU A 70 4.33 20.54 -5.44
CA LEU A 70 4.38 21.90 -5.99
C LEU A 70 5.16 21.95 -7.31
N ASN A 71 5.69 20.83 -7.79
CA ASN A 71 6.44 20.80 -9.03
C ASN A 71 5.48 20.88 -10.25
N PRO A 72 5.50 21.98 -11.04
CA PRO A 72 4.60 22.17 -12.17
C PRO A 72 4.85 21.21 -13.35
N THR A 73 5.99 20.49 -13.36
CA THR A 73 6.30 19.48 -14.38
C THR A 73 5.89 18.06 -13.98
N ALA A 74 5.61 17.82 -12.69
CA ALA A 74 5.11 16.55 -12.21
C ALA A 74 3.62 16.44 -12.55
N THR A 75 3.28 15.77 -13.64
CA THR A 75 1.89 15.36 -13.86
C THR A 75 1.59 14.23 -12.87
N LEU A 76 0.99 14.60 -11.73
CA LEU A 76 0.64 13.69 -10.64
C LEU A 76 -0.16 12.47 -11.15
N ASP A 77 -0.95 12.63 -12.21
CA ASP A 77 -1.71 11.54 -12.86
C ASP A 77 -0.83 10.54 -13.66
N LYS A 78 0.38 10.95 -14.05
CA LYS A 78 1.34 10.12 -14.81
C LYS A 78 2.39 9.46 -13.92
N THR A 79 2.66 10.00 -12.74
CA THR A 79 3.58 9.41 -11.78
C THR A 79 2.92 8.20 -11.14
N ARG A 80 3.28 7.00 -11.58
CA ARG A 80 2.80 5.74 -11.00
C ARG A 80 3.86 5.14 -10.08
N LEU A 81 3.49 4.93 -8.82
CA LEU A 81 4.30 4.22 -7.84
C LEU A 81 4.06 2.74 -8.00
N CYS A 82 5.04 2.03 -8.56
CA CYS A 82 4.94 0.60 -8.84
C CYS A 82 5.75 -0.24 -7.85
N PHE A 83 5.15 -1.30 -7.33
CA PHE A 83 5.73 -2.18 -6.32
C PHE A 83 5.73 -3.61 -6.81
N ASN A 84 6.85 -4.30 -6.62
CA ASN A 84 6.93 -5.71 -6.94
C ASN A 84 6.13 -6.50 -5.90
N LEU A 85 5.16 -7.28 -6.37
CA LEU A 85 4.50 -8.27 -5.53
C LEU A 85 5.41 -9.49 -5.40
N ALA A 86 5.42 -10.09 -4.21
CA ALA A 86 6.13 -11.33 -3.99
C ALA A 86 5.60 -12.43 -4.94
N PRO A 87 6.47 -13.31 -5.49
CA PRO A 87 6.06 -14.37 -6.42
C PRO A 87 4.96 -15.28 -5.86
N LYS A 88 4.97 -15.50 -4.54
CA LYS A 88 3.99 -16.32 -3.80
C LYS A 88 2.54 -15.80 -3.85
N ILE A 89 2.31 -14.56 -4.29
CA ILE A 89 0.96 -13.97 -4.46
C ILE A 89 0.65 -13.63 -5.92
N GLY A 90 1.26 -14.36 -6.86
CA GLY A 90 1.07 -14.20 -8.30
C GLY A 90 2.18 -13.39 -8.99
N GLY A 91 3.11 -12.80 -8.22
CA GLY A 91 4.17 -11.95 -8.77
C GLY A 91 3.63 -10.71 -9.49
N GLY A 92 4.52 -9.98 -10.16
CA GLY A 92 4.17 -8.79 -10.96
C GLY A 92 4.36 -7.46 -10.24
N LYS A 93 3.85 -6.39 -10.85
CA LYS A 93 3.93 -5.02 -10.33
C LYS A 93 2.54 -4.47 -10.06
N VAL A 94 2.32 -3.94 -8.86
CA VAL A 94 1.13 -3.16 -8.53
C VAL A 94 1.51 -1.69 -8.57
N CYS A 95 0.78 -0.91 -9.35
CA CYS A 95 1.04 0.52 -9.52
C CYS A 95 -0.12 1.35 -8.97
N VAL A 96 0.20 2.45 -8.29
CA VAL A 96 -0.76 3.42 -7.75
C VAL A 96 -0.41 4.80 -8.30
N SER A 97 -1.41 5.62 -8.62
CA SER A 97 -1.17 6.98 -9.10
C SER A 97 -0.71 7.87 -7.94
N ALA A 98 0.35 8.67 -8.14
CA ALA A 98 0.74 9.71 -7.20
C ALA A 98 -0.38 10.75 -7.06
N GLY A 99 -1.15 11.01 -8.12
CA GLY A 99 -2.32 11.88 -8.09
C GLY A 99 -3.43 11.40 -7.16
N ASP A 100 -3.65 10.09 -7.05
CA ASP A 100 -4.63 9.56 -6.08
C ASP A 100 -4.17 9.83 -4.65
N ILE A 101 -2.85 9.70 -4.39
CA ILE A 101 -2.24 9.99 -3.10
C ILE A 101 -2.32 11.49 -2.79
N VAL A 102 -1.99 12.36 -3.76
CA VAL A 102 -2.08 13.82 -3.55
C VAL A 102 -3.51 14.23 -3.29
N ARG A 103 -4.49 13.71 -4.04
CA ARG A 103 -5.90 14.04 -3.80
C ARG A 103 -6.32 13.69 -2.39
N ILE A 104 -5.90 12.53 -1.87
CA ILE A 104 -6.20 12.14 -0.48
C ILE A 104 -5.52 13.06 0.54
N VAL A 105 -4.33 13.57 0.22
CA VAL A 105 -3.57 14.45 1.13
C VAL A 105 -3.97 15.94 1.00
N ALA A 106 -4.44 16.38 -0.17
CA ALA A 106 -4.69 17.78 -0.53
C ALA A 106 -6.18 18.16 -0.59
N LEU A 107 -7.12 17.22 -0.44
CA LEU A 107 -8.57 17.51 -0.34
C LEU A 107 -9.02 18.04 1.03
N LEU A 108 -8.08 18.31 1.95
CA LEU A 108 -8.29 18.90 3.28
C LEU A 108 -7.11 19.82 3.64
#